data_AF-A0AAJ3FGS4-F1
#
_entry.id   AF-A0AAJ3FGS4-F1
#
_cell.length_a   1.000
_cell.length_b   1.000
_cell.length_c   1.000
_cell.angle_alpha   90.00
_cell.angle_beta   90.00
_cell.angle_gamma   90.00
#
_symmetry.space_group_name_H-M   'P 1'
#
loop_
_entity.id
_entity.type
_entity.pdbx_description
1 polymer ?
#
loop_
_entity_poly.entity_id
_entity_poly.type
_entity_poly.pdbx_seq_one_letter_code
_entity_poly.pdbx_strand_id
1 'polypeptide(L)'
;MKRVLSVLLAAVLCVGMLTGCGGKPEDVSQDVYDLGIETCDVLDDYIQGKMKQNTCEEKLEEIADRARVLREDDSKTFNDGIILTYICLSPSNVSYLYFAEGETYEAENALEKLKEELNLK
;
A
#
# COMPACT_ATOMS: atom_id res chain seq x y z
N MET A 1 6.11 35.64 20.03
CA MET A 1 5.15 34.52 20.00
C MET A 1 4.91 34.06 18.54
N LYS A 2 5.88 33.43 17.88
CA LYS A 2 5.72 32.88 16.50
C LYS A 2 6.56 31.60 16.24
N ARG A 3 7.08 30.94 17.28
CA ARG A 3 7.97 29.76 17.12
C ARG A 3 7.45 28.48 17.79
N VAL A 4 6.21 28.49 18.27
CA VAL A 4 5.63 27.33 18.98
C VAL A 4 4.64 26.54 18.10
N LEU A 5 4.32 27.02 16.89
CA LEU A 5 3.38 26.33 15.99
C LEU A 5 4.02 25.25 15.10
N SER A 6 5.33 25.22 14.92
CA SER A 6 5.99 24.30 13.97
C SER A 6 6.38 22.93 14.54
N VAL A 7 6.04 22.64 15.80
CA VAL A 7 6.42 21.36 16.44
C VAL A 7 5.22 20.42 16.64
N LEU A 8 4.00 20.90 16.41
CA LEU A 8 2.76 20.12 16.62
C LEU A 8 2.30 19.30 15.41
N LEU A 9 3.00 19.37 14.27
CA LEU A 9 2.62 18.63 13.05
C LEU A 9 3.40 17.33 12.83
N ALA A 10 4.37 17.00 13.70
CA ALA A 10 5.22 15.82 13.58
C ALA A 10 4.78 14.63 14.45
N ALA A 11 3.62 14.72 15.11
CA ALA A 11 3.17 13.74 16.10
C ALA A 11 1.81 13.08 15.79
N VAL A 12 1.28 13.24 14.57
CA VAL A 12 0.00 12.64 14.14
C VAL A 12 0.19 11.41 13.23
N LEU A 13 1.42 10.93 13.08
CA LEU A 13 1.76 9.74 12.28
C LEU A 13 1.87 8.45 13.12
N CYS A 14 1.56 8.50 14.41
CA CYS A 14 1.51 7.32 15.25
C CYS A 14 0.07 7.11 15.71
N VAL A 15 -0.38 5.86 15.69
CA VAL A 15 -1.67 5.38 16.18
C VAL A 15 -2.81 5.33 15.14
N GLY A 16 -2.52 4.79 13.97
CA GLY A 16 -3.48 3.92 13.28
C GLY A 16 -3.35 2.52 13.89
N MET A 17 -4.09 2.26 14.97
CA MET A 17 -4.08 0.96 15.63
C MET A 17 -4.65 -0.10 14.69
N LEU A 18 -3.75 -0.97 14.27
CA LEU A 18 -3.95 -2.30 13.71
C LEU A 18 -5.02 -3.07 14.53
N THR A 19 -6.28 -2.98 14.11
CA THR A 19 -7.30 -3.98 14.47
C THR A 19 -7.67 -4.79 13.23
N GLY A 20 -6.67 -5.37 12.58
CA GLY A 20 -6.83 -6.53 11.71
C GLY A 20 -6.30 -7.74 12.46
N CYS A 21 -7.20 -8.59 12.97
CA CYS A 21 -6.81 -9.88 13.56
C CYS A 21 -6.31 -10.81 12.45
N GLY A 22 -5.06 -10.61 12.06
CA GLY A 22 -4.36 -11.26 10.97
C GLY A 22 -2.89 -10.82 11.04
N GLY A 23 -2.09 -11.58 11.78
CA GLY A 23 -0.69 -11.22 11.98
C GLY A 23 0.10 -11.36 10.68
N LYS A 24 1.16 -10.55 10.54
CA LYS A 24 2.16 -10.69 9.48
C LYS A 24 2.53 -12.16 9.28
N PRO A 25 2.53 -12.70 8.05
CA PRO A 25 3.03 -14.03 7.77
C PRO A 25 4.45 -14.25 8.33
N GLU A 26 4.74 -15.47 8.79
CA GLU A 26 6.02 -15.77 9.44
C GLU A 26 7.23 -15.60 8.48
N ASP A 27 7.02 -15.87 7.20
CA ASP A 27 8.04 -15.87 6.15
C ASP A 27 8.01 -14.63 5.24
N VAL A 28 7.38 -13.55 5.70
CA VAL A 28 7.38 -12.24 5.05
C VAL A 28 8.22 -11.27 5.88
N SER A 29 9.14 -10.54 5.27
CA SER A 29 9.93 -9.51 5.96
C SER A 29 9.06 -8.34 6.39
N GLN A 30 9.43 -7.68 7.49
CA GLN A 30 8.64 -6.56 8.04
C GLN A 30 8.52 -5.42 7.02
N ASP A 31 9.59 -5.08 6.31
CA ASP A 31 9.57 -4.00 5.32
C ASP A 31 8.59 -4.27 4.17
N VAL A 32 8.50 -5.53 3.71
CA VAL A 32 7.56 -5.93 2.66
C VAL A 32 6.14 -5.93 3.17
N TYR A 33 5.92 -6.40 4.40
CA TYR A 33 4.61 -6.34 5.05
C TYR A 33 4.12 -4.90 5.22
N ASP A 34 4.97 -3.99 5.70
CA ASP A 34 4.62 -2.60 5.94
C ASP A 34 4.26 -1.88 4.62
N LEU A 35 5.01 -2.12 3.54
CA LEU A 35 4.64 -1.63 2.20
C LEU A 35 3.33 -2.23 1.69
N GLY A 36 3.08 -3.51 1.98
CA GLY A 36 1.83 -4.17 1.65
C GLY A 36 0.63 -3.51 2.33
N ILE A 37 0.76 -3.20 3.63
CA ILE A 37 -0.26 -2.47 4.40
C ILE A 37 -0.48 -1.07 3.82
N GLU A 38 0.60 -0.33 3.54
CA GLU A 38 0.52 1.00 2.95
C GLU A 38 -0.20 0.97 1.58
N THR A 39 0.07 -0.05 0.77
CA THR A 39 -0.61 -0.28 -0.52
C THR A 39 -2.10 -0.56 -0.31
N CYS A 40 -2.46 -1.42 0.66
CA CYS A 40 -3.85 -1.70 1.00
C CYS A 40 -4.61 -0.43 1.42
N ASP A 41 -4.00 0.41 2.26
CA ASP A 41 -4.62 1.64 2.75
C ASP A 41 -4.88 2.63 1.60
N VAL A 42 -3.94 2.78 0.67
CA VAL A 42 -4.10 3.65 -0.51
C VAL A 42 -5.22 3.15 -1.44
N LEU A 43 -5.26 1.84 -1.71
CA LEU A 43 -6.32 1.23 -2.51
C LEU A 43 -7.69 1.37 -1.84
N ASP A 44 -7.79 1.11 -0.54
CA ASP A 44 -9.04 1.23 0.23
C ASP A 44 -9.57 2.67 0.24
N ASP A 45 -8.69 3.66 0.42
CA ASP A 45 -9.08 5.07 0.35
C ASP A 45 -9.56 5.49 -1.04
N TYR A 46 -8.99 4.93 -2.11
CA TYR A 46 -9.49 5.13 -3.48
C TYR A 46 -10.85 4.47 -3.69
N ILE A 47 -11.01 3.19 -3.33
CA ILE A 47 -12.26 2.43 -3.47
C ILE A 47 -13.40 3.09 -2.69
N GLN A 48 -13.12 3.63 -1.51
CA GLN A 48 -14.11 4.35 -0.69
C GLN A 48 -14.37 5.78 -1.17
N GLY A 49 -13.74 6.22 -2.26
CA GLY A 49 -13.92 7.56 -2.84
C GLY A 49 -13.31 8.70 -2.00
N LYS A 50 -12.42 8.38 -1.05
CA LYS A 50 -11.69 9.39 -0.26
C LYS A 50 -10.49 9.95 -1.01
N MET A 51 -10.00 9.21 -2.02
CA MET A 51 -8.86 9.59 -2.85
C MET A 51 -9.26 9.63 -4.32
N LYS A 52 -8.72 10.61 -5.06
CA LYS A 52 -8.87 10.66 -6.52
C LYS A 52 -7.93 9.66 -7.18
N GLN A 53 -8.33 9.13 -8.33
CA GLN A 53 -7.59 8.12 -9.07
C GLN A 53 -6.15 8.57 -9.39
N ASN A 54 -5.93 9.81 -9.82
CA ASN A 54 -4.57 10.30 -10.15
C ASN A 54 -3.66 10.36 -8.91
N THR A 55 -4.19 10.81 -7.78
CA THR A 55 -3.46 10.83 -6.51
C THR A 55 -3.20 9.41 -5.99
N CYS A 56 -4.13 8.48 -6.24
CA CYS A 56 -3.94 7.07 -5.94
C CYS A 56 -2.80 6.49 -6.78
N GLU A 57 -2.85 6.66 -8.09
CA GLU A 57 -1.82 6.19 -9.04
C GLU A 57 -0.43 6.73 -8.68
N GLU A 58 -0.30 8.04 -8.41
CA GLU A 58 0.97 8.67 -8.00
C GLU A 58 1.54 8.03 -6.72
N LYS A 59 0.70 7.85 -5.69
CA LYS A 59 1.14 7.21 -4.44
C LYS A 59 1.53 5.75 -4.62
N LEU A 60 0.76 5.01 -5.42
CA LEU A 60 1.07 3.61 -5.70
C LEU A 60 2.38 3.48 -6.49
N GLU A 61 2.70 4.41 -7.40
CA GLU A 61 4.01 4.41 -8.07
C GLU A 61 5.17 4.69 -7.10
N GLU A 62 5.01 5.64 -6.17
CA GLU A 62 6.03 5.90 -5.13
C GLU A 62 6.28 4.65 -4.26
N ILE A 63 5.21 3.93 -3.90
CA ILE A 63 5.30 2.68 -3.16
C ILE A 63 5.93 1.58 -4.02
N ALA A 64 5.55 1.48 -5.31
CA ALA A 64 6.11 0.52 -6.25
C ALA A 64 7.61 0.74 -6.47
N ASP A 65 8.09 1.97 -6.51
CA ASP A 65 9.52 2.27 -6.58
C ASP A 65 10.27 1.77 -5.35
N ARG A 66 9.73 1.97 -4.15
CA ARG A 66 10.29 1.41 -2.91
C ARG A 66 10.29 -0.13 -2.93
N ALA A 67 9.23 -0.73 -3.46
CA ALA A 67 9.14 -2.18 -3.61
C ALA A 67 10.17 -2.73 -4.61
N ARG A 68 10.43 -2.03 -5.74
CA ARG A 68 11.45 -2.40 -6.72
C ARG A 68 12.84 -2.42 -6.09
N VAL A 69 13.17 -1.43 -5.26
CA VAL A 69 14.44 -1.40 -4.51
C VAL A 69 14.56 -2.60 -3.56
N LEU A 70 13.49 -2.94 -2.83
CA LEU A 70 13.51 -4.12 -1.94
C LEU A 70 13.62 -5.44 -2.70
N ARG A 71 13.14 -5.50 -3.95
CA ARG A 71 13.17 -6.71 -4.78
C ARG A 71 14.56 -7.02 -5.32
N GLU A 72 15.44 -6.02 -5.40
CA GLU A 72 16.85 -6.20 -5.78
C GLU A 72 17.70 -6.79 -4.64
N ASP A 73 17.14 -6.96 -3.44
CA ASP A 73 17.80 -7.60 -2.31
C ASP A 73 17.69 -9.13 -2.42
N ASP A 74 18.83 -9.80 -2.60
CA ASP A 74 18.94 -11.27 -2.71
C ASP A 74 18.51 -12.02 -1.43
N SER A 75 18.30 -11.34 -0.31
CA SER A 75 17.84 -11.94 0.95
C SER A 75 16.32 -12.16 1.04
N LYS A 76 15.56 -11.71 0.05
CA LYS A 76 14.09 -11.82 0.06
C LYS A 76 13.61 -13.25 -0.07
N THR A 77 12.54 -13.55 0.66
CA THR A 77 11.86 -14.85 0.58
C THR A 77 11.02 -14.95 -0.69
N PHE A 78 10.55 -16.16 -0.99
CA PHE A 78 9.59 -16.36 -2.08
C PHE A 78 8.29 -15.57 -1.85
N ASN A 79 7.77 -15.55 -0.62
CA ASN A 79 6.55 -14.83 -0.28
C ASN A 79 6.75 -13.31 -0.32
N ASP A 80 7.92 -12.81 0.08
CA ASP A 80 8.29 -11.41 -0.14
C ASP A 80 8.18 -11.06 -1.64
N GLY A 81 8.70 -11.92 -2.51
CA GLY A 81 8.63 -11.74 -3.96
C GLY A 81 7.21 -11.69 -4.52
N ILE A 82 6.28 -12.49 -3.97
CA ILE A 82 4.86 -12.47 -4.36
C ILE A 82 4.23 -11.14 -3.99
N ILE A 83 4.36 -10.72 -2.72
CA ILE A 83 3.78 -9.45 -2.24
C ILE A 83 4.36 -8.27 -3.00
N LEU A 84 5.69 -8.21 -3.18
CA LEU A 84 6.35 -7.16 -3.95
C LEU A 84 5.85 -7.10 -5.40
N THR A 85 5.49 -8.24 -6.00
CA THR A 85 4.89 -8.28 -7.34
C THR A 85 3.51 -7.64 -7.36
N TYR A 86 2.65 -7.95 -6.40
CA TYR A 86 1.32 -7.32 -6.30
C TYR A 86 1.43 -5.81 -6.08
N ILE A 87 2.34 -5.37 -5.20
CA ILE A 87 2.60 -3.95 -4.97
C ILE A 87 3.09 -3.26 -6.26
N CYS A 88 4.02 -3.87 -7.00
CA CYS A 88 4.53 -3.28 -8.23
C CYS A 88 3.47 -3.16 -9.36
N LEU A 89 2.40 -3.97 -9.30
CA LEU A 89 1.32 -3.97 -10.29
C LEU A 89 0.14 -3.07 -9.89
N SER A 90 0.04 -2.66 -8.62
CA SER A 90 -1.10 -1.89 -8.13
C SER A 90 -1.33 -0.55 -8.85
N PRO A 91 -0.31 0.21 -9.33
CA PRO A 91 -0.57 1.41 -10.11
C PRO A 91 -1.37 1.13 -11.39
N SER A 92 -1.09 0.01 -12.06
CA SER A 92 -1.78 -0.36 -13.29
C SER A 92 -3.25 -0.69 -13.04
N ASN A 93 -3.61 -1.18 -11.85
CA ASN A 93 -4.99 -1.50 -11.47
C ASN A 93 -5.86 -0.27 -11.18
N VAL A 94 -5.25 0.92 -11.13
CA VAL A 94 -5.96 2.20 -10.96
C VAL A 94 -5.67 3.19 -12.08
N SER A 95 -4.83 2.86 -13.06
CA SER A 95 -4.38 3.84 -14.06
C SER A 95 -5.49 4.27 -15.01
N TYR A 96 -5.53 5.57 -15.31
CA TYR A 96 -6.43 6.15 -16.32
C TYR A 96 -6.19 5.61 -17.74
N LEU A 97 -5.02 5.02 -17.98
CA LEU A 97 -4.72 4.38 -19.27
C LEU A 97 -5.57 3.13 -19.52
N TYR A 98 -6.06 2.50 -18.44
CA TYR A 98 -6.79 1.24 -18.50
C TYR A 98 -8.25 1.37 -18.04
N PHE A 99 -8.56 2.29 -17.11
CA PHE A 99 -9.88 2.38 -16.47
C PHE A 99 -10.43 3.80 -16.44
N ALA A 100 -11.75 3.93 -16.57
CA ALA A 100 -12.42 5.21 -16.46
C ALA A 100 -12.51 5.67 -14.99
N GLU A 101 -12.64 6.99 -14.78
CA GLU A 101 -12.76 7.54 -13.42
C GLU A 101 -13.98 6.97 -12.69
N GLY A 102 -13.74 6.45 -11.49
CA GLY A 102 -14.76 5.81 -10.65
C GLY A 102 -14.94 4.31 -10.90
N GLU A 103 -14.24 3.70 -11.85
CA GLU A 103 -14.15 2.25 -11.95
C GLU A 103 -13.13 1.71 -10.93
N THR A 104 -13.62 0.91 -9.97
CA THR A 104 -12.82 0.42 -8.84
C THR A 104 -12.59 -1.09 -8.85
N TYR A 105 -13.17 -1.82 -9.79
CA TYR A 105 -13.22 -3.29 -9.75
C TYR A 105 -11.83 -3.96 -9.76
N GLU A 106 -10.87 -3.46 -10.55
CA GLU A 106 -9.50 -3.99 -10.51
C GLU A 106 -8.75 -3.59 -9.24
N ALA A 107 -9.02 -2.39 -8.71
CA ALA A 107 -8.46 -1.95 -7.44
C ALA A 107 -8.97 -2.83 -6.29
N GLU A 108 -10.25 -3.19 -6.29
CA GLU A 108 -10.88 -4.11 -5.34
C GLU A 108 -10.25 -5.51 -5.43
N ASN A 109 -10.14 -6.07 -6.63
CA ASN A 109 -9.51 -7.36 -6.88
C ASN A 109 -8.03 -7.39 -6.43
N ALA A 110 -7.29 -6.29 -6.68
CA ALA A 110 -5.92 -6.14 -6.23
C ALA A 110 -5.82 -6.06 -4.70
N LEU A 111 -6.71 -5.29 -4.07
CA LEU A 111 -6.80 -5.17 -2.62
C LEU A 111 -7.10 -6.52 -1.96
N GLU A 112 -8.07 -7.27 -2.47
CA GLU A 112 -8.45 -8.59 -1.94
C GLU A 112 -7.29 -9.58 -2.00
N LYS A 113 -6.62 -9.69 -3.16
CA LYS A 113 -5.45 -10.57 -3.32
C LYS A 113 -4.31 -10.18 -2.41
N LEU A 114 -4.01 -8.88 -2.32
CA LEU A 114 -2.93 -8.41 -1.45
C LEU A 114 -3.24 -8.67 0.02
N LYS A 115 -4.50 -8.47 0.45
CA LYS A 115 -4.94 -8.83 1.81
C LYS A 115 -4.80 -10.34 2.08
N GLU A 116 -5.12 -11.20 1.12
CA GLU A 116 -4.95 -12.65 1.25
C GLU A 116 -3.48 -13.01 1.50
N GLU A 117 -2.56 -12.49 0.69
CA GLU A 117 -1.11 -12.72 0.86
C GLU A 117 -0.55 -12.16 2.18
N LEU A 118 -1.13 -11.04 2.67
CA LEU A 118 -0.76 -10.42 3.94
C LEU A 118 -1.48 -11.03 5.15
N ASN A 119 -2.31 -12.06 4.95
CA ASN A 119 -3.15 -12.68 5.98
C ASN A 119 -4.06 -11.67 6.72
N LEU A 120 -4.61 -10.71 5.98
CA LEU A 120 -5.56 -9.69 6.45
C LEU A 120 -7.00 -10.09 6.15
N LYS A 121 -7.95 -9.47 6.86
CA LYS A 121 -9.40 -9.70 6.68
C LYS A 121 -10.10 -8.58 5.91
#